data_AF-A0A929H5F5-F1
#
_entry.id   AF-A0A929H5F5-F1
#
_cell.length_a   1.000
_cell.length_b   1.000
_cell.length_c   1.000
_cell.angle_alpha   90.00
_cell.angle_beta   90.00
_cell.angle_gamma   90.00
#
_symmetry.space_group_name_H-M   'P 1'
#
loop_
_entity.id
_entity.type
_entity.pdbx_description
1 polymer ?
#
loop_
_entity_poly.entity_id
_entity_poly.type
_entity_poly.pdbx_seq_one_letter_code
_entity_poly.pdbx_strand_id
1 'polypeptide(L)'
;MPERAFEIIDHTADVGIVAYGTDVKELFRNAALGLFSLVTDTRQIEESLRRDLKIASTDHVGLLVEWLNELIYLLDTEHILFNRFVIEQLTNDHLEATCYGEKVDPRR
;
A
#
# COMPACT_ATOMS: atom_id res chain seq x y z
N MET A 1 -16.93 -17.59 -2.52
CA MET A 1 -15.50 -17.81 -2.20
C MET A 1 -15.08 -16.61 -1.36
N PRO A 2 -14.44 -16.74 -0.19
CA PRO A 2 -14.00 -15.56 0.53
C PRO A 2 -12.96 -14.84 -0.35
N GLU A 3 -13.20 -13.56 -0.66
CA GLU A 3 -12.30 -12.70 -1.41
C GLU A 3 -10.99 -12.59 -0.62
N ARG A 4 -9.93 -13.26 -1.08
CA ARG A 4 -8.59 -13.13 -0.49
C ARG A 4 -8.01 -11.81 -0.96
N ALA A 5 -7.64 -10.92 -0.04
CA ALA A 5 -7.02 -9.65 -0.38
C ALA A 5 -5.56 -9.83 -0.83
N PHE A 6 -4.78 -10.60 -0.07
CA PHE A 6 -3.40 -10.95 -0.43
C PHE A 6 -2.93 -12.22 0.29
N GLU A 7 -1.83 -12.80 -0.20
CA GLU A 7 -1.09 -13.90 0.41
C GLU A 7 0.39 -13.52 0.53
N ILE A 8 1.02 -13.88 1.64
CA ILE A 8 2.45 -13.71 1.86
C ILE A 8 3.15 -15.00 1.43
N ILE A 9 4.16 -14.88 0.58
CA ILE A 9 4.98 -16.01 0.12
C ILE A 9 6.38 -15.85 0.68
N ASP A 10 6.83 -16.84 1.47
CA ASP A 10 8.21 -16.91 1.93
C ASP A 10 9.13 -17.27 0.77
N HIS A 11 10.11 -16.41 0.51
CA HIS A 11 11.31 -16.77 -0.23
C HIS A 11 12.51 -16.67 0.71
N THR A 12 13.56 -17.47 0.45
CA THR A 12 14.66 -17.76 1.39
C THR A 12 15.46 -16.55 1.92
N ALA A 13 15.21 -15.34 1.44
CA ALA A 13 15.74 -14.08 1.98
C ALA A 13 14.76 -12.89 1.88
N ASP A 14 13.63 -13.04 1.18
CA ASP A 14 12.72 -11.94 0.83
C ASP A 14 11.27 -12.38 1.07
N VAL A 15 10.41 -11.42 1.37
CA VAL A 15 8.97 -11.66 1.55
C VAL A 15 8.24 -11.20 0.29
N GLY A 16 7.57 -12.13 -0.39
CA GLY A 16 6.72 -11.83 -1.53
C GLY A 16 5.27 -11.60 -1.11
N ILE A 17 4.56 -10.72 -1.82
CA ILE A 17 3.13 -10.48 -1.63
C ILE A 17 2.40 -10.77 -2.92
N VAL A 18 1.45 -11.70 -2.88
CA VAL A 18 0.49 -11.90 -3.96
C VAL A 18 -0.78 -11.17 -3.58
N ALA A 19 -0.99 -9.99 -4.17
CA ALA A 19 -2.22 -9.23 -4.02
C ALA A 19 -3.25 -9.63 -5.07
N TYR A 20 -4.51 -9.70 -4.67
CA TYR A 20 -5.64 -9.98 -5.54
C TYR A 20 -6.62 -8.80 -5.53
N GLY A 21 -7.47 -8.70 -6.54
CA GLY A 21 -8.54 -7.72 -6.61
C GLY A 21 -9.56 -8.14 -7.67
N THR A 22 -10.81 -7.75 -7.46
CA THR A 22 -11.87 -7.88 -8.47
C THR A 22 -11.68 -6.91 -9.64
N ASP A 23 -10.93 -5.83 -9.40
CA ASP A 23 -10.42 -4.91 -10.41
C ASP A 23 -8.98 -4.44 -10.09
N VAL A 24 -8.37 -3.68 -11.00
CA VAL A 24 -6.99 -3.21 -10.87
C VAL A 24 -6.83 -2.24 -9.69
N LYS A 25 -7.84 -1.41 -9.39
CA LYS A 25 -7.79 -0.48 -8.25
C LYS A 25 -7.75 -1.27 -6.94
N GLU A 26 -8.56 -2.32 -6.86
CA GLU A 26 -8.60 -3.20 -5.71
C GLU A 26 -7.26 -3.92 -5.52
N LEU A 27 -6.64 -4.38 -6.61
CA LEU A 27 -5.32 -5.00 -6.56
C LEU A 27 -4.24 -4.05 -6.01
N PHE A 28 -4.22 -2.79 -6.47
CA PHE A 28 -3.26 -1.78 -5.98
C PHE A 28 -3.46 -1.45 -4.50
N ARG A 29 -4.73 -1.33 -4.09
CA ARG A 29 -5.10 -1.14 -2.68
C ARG A 29 -4.62 -2.32 -1.83
N ASN A 30 -4.89 -3.54 -2.28
CA ASN A 30 -4.56 -4.76 -1.53
C ASN A 30 -3.05 -5.03 -1.51
N ALA A 31 -2.30 -4.62 -2.54
CA ALA A 31 -0.84 -4.66 -2.54
C ALA A 31 -0.26 -3.73 -1.47
N ALA A 32 -0.78 -2.49 -1.35
CA ALA A 32 -0.38 -1.56 -0.30
C ALA A 32 -0.73 -2.09 1.10
N LEU A 33 -1.92 -2.67 1.28
CA LEU A 33 -2.30 -3.33 2.55
C LEU A 33 -1.36 -4.50 2.89
N GLY A 34 -1.03 -5.31 1.90
CA GLY A 34 -0.06 -6.38 2.05
C GLY A 34 1.28 -5.85 2.56
N LEU A 35 1.81 -4.80 1.91
CA LEU A 35 3.09 -4.19 2.30
C LEU A 35 3.11 -3.80 3.78
N PHE A 36 2.11 -3.05 4.25
CA PHE A 36 2.07 -2.63 5.66
C PHE A 36 1.77 -3.78 6.63
N SER A 37 1.12 -4.85 6.19
CA SER A 37 0.94 -6.06 7.02
C SER A 37 2.25 -6.80 7.31
N LEU A 38 3.29 -6.61 6.47
CA LEU A 38 4.62 -7.12 6.74
C LEU A 38 5.37 -6.31 7.81
N VAL A 39 4.98 -5.04 7.97
CA VAL A 39 5.62 -4.11 8.89
C VAL A 39 5.00 -4.19 10.28
N THR A 40 3.67 -4.22 10.36
CA THR A 40 2.93 -4.21 11.64
C THR A 40 1.51 -4.77 11.52
N ASP A 41 0.83 -4.96 12.65
CA ASP A 41 -0.60 -5.27 12.69
C ASP A 41 -1.41 -4.02 12.28
N THR A 42 -1.85 -3.99 11.03
CA THR A 42 -2.54 -2.84 10.42
C THR A 42 -3.85 -2.45 11.12
N ARG A 43 -4.41 -3.33 11.96
CA ARG A 43 -5.62 -3.04 12.76
C ARG A 43 -5.36 -2.11 13.93
N GLN A 44 -4.10 -1.94 14.32
CA GLN A 44 -3.71 -1.06 15.42
C GLN A 44 -3.44 0.37 14.95
N ILE A 45 -3.32 0.57 13.64
CA ILE A 45 -3.06 1.87 13.02
C ILE A 45 -4.29 2.77 13.14
N GLU A 46 -4.13 3.95 13.75
CA GLU A 46 -5.19 4.95 13.80
C GLU A 46 -5.21 5.80 12.51
N GLU A 47 -6.38 6.07 11.93
CA GLU A 47 -6.52 6.89 10.71
C GLU A 47 -6.50 8.41 11.01
N SER A 48 -5.56 8.86 11.84
CA SER A 48 -5.48 10.25 12.30
C SER A 48 -4.83 11.22 11.29
N LEU A 49 -4.12 10.68 10.32
CA LEU A 49 -3.39 11.39 9.29
C LEU A 49 -3.90 10.97 7.89
N ARG A 50 -3.90 11.94 6.98
CA ARG A 50 -4.27 11.77 5.57
C ARG A 50 -3.13 12.24 4.67
N ARG A 51 -2.77 11.46 3.65
CA ARG A 51 -1.88 11.85 2.56
C ARG A 51 -2.52 11.58 1.21
N ASP A 52 -2.55 12.60 0.37
CA ASP A 52 -2.95 12.47 -1.03
C ASP A 52 -1.68 12.26 -1.86
N LEU A 53 -1.65 11.19 -2.66
CA LEU A 53 -0.52 10.80 -3.50
C LEU A 53 -0.94 10.79 -4.96
N LYS A 54 -0.02 11.25 -5.82
CA LYS A 54 -0.16 11.26 -7.27
C LYS A 54 1.08 10.66 -7.88
N ILE A 55 0.91 9.59 -8.64
CA ILE A 55 2.02 8.83 -9.21
C ILE A 55 1.80 8.69 -10.70
N ALA A 56 2.86 8.91 -11.47
CA ALA A 56 2.88 8.71 -12.89
C ALA A 56 3.97 7.70 -13.26
N SER A 57 3.68 6.82 -14.21
CA SER A 57 4.64 5.84 -14.72
C SER A 57 4.33 5.48 -16.18
N THR A 58 5.13 4.62 -16.79
CA THR A 58 4.98 4.25 -18.21
C THR A 58 3.86 3.24 -18.46
N ASP A 59 3.53 2.41 -17.48
CA ASP A 59 2.49 1.39 -17.55
C ASP A 59 1.99 0.99 -16.14
N HIS A 60 1.00 0.10 -16.08
CA HIS A 60 0.45 -0.38 -14.80
C HIS A 60 1.49 -1.08 -13.91
N VAL A 61 2.48 -1.77 -14.51
CA VAL A 61 3.51 -2.45 -13.72
C VAL A 61 4.41 -1.43 -13.05
N GLY A 62 4.87 -0.42 -13.81
CA GLY A 62 5.63 0.71 -13.29
C GLY A 62 4.85 1.51 -12.26
N LEU A 63 3.54 1.73 -12.48
CA LEU A 63 2.69 2.40 -11.49
C LEU A 63 2.65 1.63 -10.16
N LEU A 64 2.55 0.30 -10.20
CA LEU A 64 2.54 -0.50 -8.98
C LEU A 64 3.89 -0.43 -8.25
N VAL A 65 4.99 -0.46 -9.00
CA VAL A 65 6.34 -0.32 -8.43
C VAL A 65 6.52 1.05 -7.77
N GLU A 66 6.23 2.13 -8.48
CA GLU A 66 6.34 3.49 -7.95
C GLU A 66 5.37 3.71 -6.77
N TRP A 67 4.17 3.13 -6.83
CA TRP A 67 3.21 3.16 -5.73
C TRP A 67 3.74 2.55 -4.44
N LEU A 68 4.28 1.33 -4.50
CA LEU A 68 4.84 0.69 -3.32
C LEU A 68 6.11 1.40 -2.85
N ASN A 69 6.95 1.90 -3.77
CA ASN A 69 8.15 2.66 -3.43
C ASN A 69 7.82 3.96 -2.69
N GLU A 70 6.82 4.71 -3.13
CA GLU A 70 6.39 5.95 -2.46
C GLU A 70 5.89 5.65 -1.03
N LEU A 71 5.13 4.57 -0.84
CA LEU A 71 4.67 4.15 0.48
C LEU A 71 5.83 3.74 1.39
N ILE A 72 6.81 3.00 0.87
CA ILE A 72 8.04 2.64 1.61
C ILE A 72 8.83 3.91 1.96
N TYR A 73 8.96 4.84 1.02
CA TYR A 73 9.64 6.12 1.25
C TYR A 73 8.98 6.91 2.40
N LEU A 74 7.65 7.00 2.44
CA LEU A 74 6.92 7.67 3.53
C LEU A 74 7.09 6.97 4.88
N LEU A 75 7.14 5.64 4.87
CA LEU A 75 7.45 4.86 6.07
C LEU A 75 8.88 5.12 6.57
N ASP A 76 9.86 5.11 5.68
CA ASP A 76 11.27 5.24 6.05
C ASP A 76 11.65 6.67 6.45
N THR A 77 11.10 7.68 5.76
CA THR A 77 11.50 9.09 5.94
C THR A 77 10.61 9.87 6.87
N GLU A 78 9.29 9.64 6.82
CA GLU A 78 8.32 10.35 7.66
C GLU A 78 7.80 9.50 8.83
N HIS A 79 8.18 8.23 8.88
CA HIS A 79 7.69 7.25 9.85
C HIS A 79 6.16 7.21 9.87
N ILE A 80 5.54 7.11 8.70
CA ILE A 80 4.08 7.00 8.58
C ILE A 80 3.69 5.56 8.26
N LEU A 81 2.75 5.03 9.03
CA LEU A 81 2.10 3.74 8.78
C LEU A 81 0.72 3.99 8.20
N PHE A 82 0.33 3.24 7.17
CA PHE A 82 -0.98 3.34 6.54
C PHE A 82 -1.76 2.03 6.64
N ASN A 83 -3.08 2.12 6.84
CA ASN A 83 -3.97 0.96 6.87
C ASN A 83 -5.22 1.11 6.00
N ARG A 84 -5.46 2.27 5.39
CA ARG A 84 -6.55 2.46 4.44
C ARG A 84 -6.08 3.27 3.24
N PHE A 85 -6.38 2.75 2.06
CA PHE A 85 -6.05 3.36 0.77
C PHE A 85 -7.32 3.49 -0.07
N VAL A 86 -7.55 4.69 -0.59
CA VAL A 86 -8.68 4.99 -1.48
C VAL A 86 -8.10 5.37 -2.83
N ILE A 87 -8.27 4.50 -3.83
CA ILE A 87 -7.80 4.74 -5.20
C ILE A 87 -8.87 5.53 -5.97
N GLU A 88 -8.68 6.84 -6.04
CA GLU A 88 -9.62 7.77 -6.67
C GLU A 88 -9.58 7.61 -8.19
N GLN A 89 -8.38 7.64 -8.76
CA GLN A 89 -8.15 7.48 -10.19
C GLN A 89 -7.04 6.48 -10.45
N LEU A 90 -7.24 5.62 -11.44
CA LEU A 90 -6.21 4.72 -11.96
C LEU A 90 -6.38 4.61 -13.47
N THR A 91 -5.38 5.06 -14.21
CA THR A 91 -5.23 4.89 -15.67
C THR A 91 -4.00 4.02 -15.94
N ASN A 92 -3.65 3.87 -17.22
CA ASN A 92 -2.47 3.07 -17.59
C ASN A 92 -1.14 3.68 -17.12
N ASP A 93 -1.11 4.99 -16.91
CA ASP A 93 0.10 5.79 -16.66
C ASP A 93 -0.02 6.73 -15.45
N HIS A 94 -1.19 6.82 -14.81
CA HIS A 94 -1.45 7.71 -13.67
C HIS A 94 -2.26 7.04 -12.57
N LEU A 95 -1.91 7.33 -11.31
CA LEU A 95 -2.58 6.89 -10.10
C LEU A 95 -2.80 8.10 -9.18
N GLU A 96 -4.03 8.31 -8.72
CA GLU A 96 -4.37 9.23 -7.63
C GLU A 96 -5.00 8.44 -6.49
N ALA A 97 -4.41 8.56 -5.30
CA ALA A 97 -4.87 7.84 -4.13
C ALA A 97 -4.77 8.67 -2.87
N THR A 98 -5.73 8.48 -1.98
CA THR A 98 -5.70 9.01 -0.62
C THR A 98 -5.37 7.88 0.37
N CYS A 99 -4.32 8.07 1.16
CA CYS A 99 -3.84 7.15 2.19
C CYS A 99 -4.18 7.69 3.57
N TYR A 100 -4.64 6.81 4.46
CA TYR A 100 -4.96 7.12 5.85
C TYR A 100 -4.18 6.23 6.79
N GLY A 101 -3.74 6.83 7.90
CA GLY A 101 -2.90 6.15 8.87
C GLY A 101 -2.38 7.11 9.93
N GLU A 102 -1.23 6.81 10.52
CA GLU A 102 -0.63 7.59 11.60
C GLU A 102 0.88 7.68 11.48
N LYS A 103 1.48 8.61 12.23
CA LYS A 103 2.92 8.59 12.46
C LYS A 103 3.24 7.56 13.53
N VAL A 104 4.30 6.78 13.30
CA VAL A 104 4.88 5.88 14.30
C VAL A 104 5.25 6.71 15.54
N ASP A 105 4.61 6.42 16.65
CA ASP A 105 5.07 6.88 17.96
C ASP A 105 5.96 5.78 18.56
N PRO A 106 7.28 5.97 18.68
CA PRO A 106 8.18 4.96 19.22
C PRO A 106 7.94 4.62 20.71
N ARG A 107 6.98 5.29 21.36
CA ARG A 107 6.56 5.05 22.75
C ARG A 107 5.34 4.11 22.87
N ARG A 108 4.75 3.71 21.75
CA ARG A 108 3.58 2.85 21.68
C ARG A 108 3.95 1.55 20.96
#